data_AF-A0A3D0QC97-F1
#
_entry.id   AF-A0A3D0QC97-F1
#
_cell.length_a   1.000
_cell.length_b   1.000
_cell.length_c   1.000
_cell.angle_alpha   90.00
_cell.angle_beta   90.00
_cell.angle_gamma   90.00
#
_symmetry.space_group_name_H-M   'P 1'
#
loop_
_entity.id
_entity.type
_entity.pdbx_description
1 polymer ?
#
loop_
_entity_poly.entity_id
_entity_poly.type
_entity_poly.pdbx_seq_one_letter_code
_entity_poly.pdbx_strand_id
1 'polypeptide(L)'
;MTSLPQPLSPPDSYDQSSSMWVDEAIWAHRLYDEQLPWFVFLEFLNVFDHEEGKSRAFEETNGLNTLKYRAAHRLHLRNILFNNPHLAEIQLTCPNDSNRWDEWLKRMKSATGIAHAQFAYLKNHFHSFDDFCEIVSLIRSTSFEVNSNKRWTSKFVFPYGRDCLYEDLDNNAATNDR
;
A
#
# COMPACT_ATOMS: atom_id res chain seq x y z
N MET A 1 46.11 13.18 -10.37
CA MET A 1 44.69 13.54 -10.61
C MET A 1 43.94 12.23 -10.77
N THR A 2 43.16 11.85 -9.76
CA THR A 2 42.28 10.68 -9.81
C THR A 2 41.16 10.96 -10.81
N SER A 3 41.04 10.13 -11.85
CA SER A 3 39.94 10.21 -12.80
C SER A 3 38.62 10.03 -12.05
N LEU A 4 37.67 10.94 -12.27
CA LEU A 4 36.33 10.78 -11.74
C LEU A 4 35.72 9.47 -12.27
N PRO A 5 34.99 8.71 -11.44
CA PRO A 5 34.30 7.51 -11.90
C PRO A 5 33.32 7.87 -13.01
N GLN A 6 33.23 6.97 -14.00
CA GLN A 6 32.33 7.14 -15.14
C GLN A 6 30.88 7.00 -14.65
N PRO A 7 29.97 7.94 -14.98
CA PRO A 7 28.59 7.86 -14.54
C PRO A 7 27.88 6.63 -15.11
N LEU A 8 26.94 6.07 -14.32
CA LEU A 8 26.10 4.97 -14.77
C LEU A 8 25.29 5.41 -16.00
N SER A 9 25.13 4.49 -16.94
CA SER A 9 24.28 4.72 -18.11
C SER A 9 22.80 4.70 -17.67
N PRO A 10 21.93 5.53 -18.25
CA PRO A 10 20.49 5.44 -18.03
C PRO A 10 19.96 4.04 -18.41
N PRO A 11 18.94 3.50 -17.71
CA PRO A 11 18.29 2.25 -18.08
C PRO A 11 17.71 2.32 -19.50
N ASP A 12 17.70 1.18 -20.20
CA ASP A 12 17.19 1.07 -21.57
C ASP A 12 15.69 1.42 -21.70
N SER A 13 14.95 1.38 -20.60
CA SER A 13 13.53 1.74 -20.51
C SER A 13 13.33 2.81 -19.44
N TYR A 14 13.58 4.08 -19.76
CA TYR A 14 13.21 5.20 -18.88
C TYR A 14 12.13 6.06 -19.55
N ASP A 15 11.09 6.41 -18.80
CA ASP A 15 10.04 7.30 -19.26
C ASP A 15 10.59 8.73 -19.35
N GLN A 16 10.47 9.36 -20.52
CA GLN A 16 11.03 10.69 -20.78
C GLN A 16 10.23 11.81 -20.10
N SER A 17 9.08 11.52 -19.48
CA SER A 17 8.37 12.48 -18.66
C SER A 17 9.04 12.62 -17.27
N SER A 18 9.91 13.62 -17.15
CA SER A 18 10.48 14.16 -15.90
C SER A 18 11.32 13.22 -15.01
N SER A 19 12.58 13.02 -15.43
CA SER A 19 13.84 13.17 -14.66
C SER A 19 13.97 12.69 -13.20
N MET A 20 13.37 11.57 -12.78
CA MET A 20 13.68 10.97 -11.47
C MET A 20 14.76 9.87 -11.51
N TRP A 21 15.30 9.57 -12.70
CA TRP A 21 16.37 8.57 -12.86
C TRP A 21 17.60 8.87 -12.01
N VAL A 22 18.00 10.14 -11.87
CA VAL A 22 19.18 10.49 -11.06
C VAL A 22 18.93 10.16 -9.60
N ASP A 23 17.73 10.45 -9.09
CA ASP A 23 17.35 10.13 -7.72
C ASP A 23 17.31 8.62 -7.52
N GLU A 24 16.73 7.88 -8.46
CA GLU A 24 16.75 6.42 -8.46
C GLU A 24 18.17 5.84 -8.56
N ALA A 25 19.07 6.46 -9.32
CA ALA A 25 20.44 5.98 -9.45
C ALA A 25 21.29 6.23 -8.18
N ILE A 26 20.99 7.30 -7.43
CA ILE A 26 21.68 7.64 -6.18
C ILE A 26 21.08 6.88 -4.99
N TRP A 27 19.75 6.80 -4.93
CA TRP A 27 19.00 6.31 -3.77
C TRP A 27 18.38 4.93 -3.97
N ALA A 28 18.50 4.34 -5.18
CA ALA A 28 17.75 3.16 -5.62
C ALA A 28 16.22 3.38 -5.61
N HIS A 29 15.73 4.61 -5.38
CA HIS A 29 14.31 4.93 -5.26
C HIS A 29 14.02 6.44 -5.45
N ARG A 30 12.74 6.79 -5.57
CA ARG A 30 12.23 8.15 -5.71
C ARG A 30 12.01 8.75 -4.33
N LEU A 31 12.63 9.90 -4.07
CA LEU A 31 12.33 10.70 -2.89
C LEU A 31 11.24 11.69 -3.25
N TYR A 32 10.13 11.65 -2.51
CA TYR A 32 9.01 12.58 -2.70
C TYR A 32 9.10 13.74 -1.72
N ASP A 33 8.68 14.94 -2.14
CA ASP A 33 8.41 16.03 -1.21
C ASP A 33 7.40 15.54 -0.15
N GLU A 34 7.71 15.79 1.13
CA GLU A 34 6.94 15.33 2.30
C GLU A 34 6.93 13.80 2.57
N GLN A 35 7.90 13.03 2.04
CA GLN A 35 8.07 11.63 2.44
C GLN A 35 8.55 11.55 3.90
N LEU A 36 7.66 11.13 4.80
CA LEU A 36 8.01 10.89 6.19
C LEU A 36 9.03 9.75 6.29
N PRO A 37 9.98 9.77 7.26
CA PRO A 37 10.96 8.69 7.44
C PRO A 37 10.33 7.28 7.54
N TRP A 38 9.10 7.20 8.04
CA TRP A 38 8.36 5.95 8.15
C TRP A 38 8.00 5.32 6.80
N PHE A 39 7.82 6.12 5.73
CA PHE A 39 7.53 5.58 4.39
C PHE A 39 8.75 4.90 3.78
N VAL A 40 9.94 5.53 3.90
CA VAL A 40 11.21 4.90 3.52
C VAL A 40 11.42 3.60 4.28
N PHE A 41 11.08 3.57 5.58
CA PHE A 41 11.15 2.35 6.37
C PHE A 41 10.18 1.27 5.89
N LEU A 42 8.93 1.62 5.55
CA LEU A 42 7.95 0.67 5.01
C LEU A 42 8.36 0.14 3.63
N GLU A 43 8.95 0.97 2.78
CA GLU A 43 9.52 0.56 1.49
C GLU A 43 10.67 -0.43 1.70
N PHE A 44 11.60 -0.12 2.62
CA PHE A 44 12.65 -1.06 3.02
C PHE A 44 12.06 -2.39 3.50
N LEU A 45 11.01 -2.38 4.32
CA LEU A 45 10.37 -3.61 4.79
C LEU A 45 9.75 -4.42 3.65
N ASN A 46 9.19 -3.79 2.61
CA ASN A 46 8.70 -4.50 1.43
C ASN A 46 9.84 -5.21 0.67
N VAL A 47 10.97 -4.53 0.47
CA VAL A 47 12.16 -5.11 -0.17
C VAL A 47 12.73 -6.25 0.68
N PHE A 48 12.84 -6.01 1.99
CA PHE A 48 13.33 -6.99 2.94
C PHE A 48 12.45 -8.25 2.95
N ASP A 49 11.13 -8.13 3.07
CA ASP A 49 10.20 -9.26 3.05
C ASP A 49 10.31 -10.07 1.74
N HIS A 50 10.47 -9.37 0.61
CA HIS A 50 10.64 -10.01 -0.69
C HIS A 50 11.91 -10.86 -0.78
N GLU A 51 13.04 -10.37 -0.29
CA GLU A 51 14.32 -11.07 -0.34
C GLU A 51 14.47 -12.09 0.80
N GLU A 52 13.84 -11.85 1.95
CA GLU A 52 13.72 -12.83 3.05
C GLU A 52 12.92 -14.05 2.62
N GLY A 53 11.81 -13.85 1.88
CA GLY A 53 11.04 -14.94 1.29
C GLY A 53 11.82 -15.78 0.27
N LYS A 54 12.98 -15.30 -0.19
CA LYS A 54 13.92 -16.01 -1.06
C LYS A 54 15.20 -16.46 -0.33
N SER A 55 15.23 -16.30 0.99
CA SER A 55 16.36 -16.65 1.86
C SER A 55 17.68 -15.98 1.47
N ARG A 56 17.61 -14.73 1.00
CA ARG A 56 18.78 -13.94 0.56
C ARG A 56 18.71 -12.48 1.02
N ALA A 57 18.00 -12.22 2.12
CA ALA A 57 17.96 -10.90 2.72
C ALA A 57 19.39 -10.45 3.06
N PHE A 58 19.74 -9.22 2.66
CA PHE A 58 21.08 -8.63 2.80
C PHE A 58 22.20 -9.33 1.99
N GLU A 59 21.86 -10.18 1.02
CA GLU A 59 22.84 -10.83 0.14
C GLU A 59 22.66 -10.40 -1.33
N GLU A 60 23.71 -9.85 -1.94
CA GLU A 60 23.72 -9.41 -3.35
C GLU A 60 24.33 -10.48 -4.28
N THR A 61 23.78 -11.70 -4.22
CA THR A 61 24.31 -12.87 -4.96
C THR A 61 24.34 -12.70 -6.49
N ASN A 62 23.50 -11.83 -7.04
CA ASN A 62 23.41 -11.57 -8.48
C ASN A 62 24.16 -10.31 -8.93
N GLY A 63 24.97 -9.72 -8.06
CA GLY A 63 25.66 -8.45 -8.30
C GLY A 63 24.86 -7.22 -7.89
N LEU A 64 25.56 -6.09 -7.80
CA LEU A 64 25.02 -4.80 -7.34
C LEU A 64 23.89 -4.30 -8.25
N ASN A 65 22.88 -3.65 -7.67
CA ASN A 65 21.79 -2.98 -8.40
C ASN A 65 20.98 -3.90 -9.35
N THR A 66 20.90 -5.20 -9.05
CA THR A 66 20.12 -6.17 -9.86
C THR A 66 18.76 -6.52 -9.27
N LEU A 67 18.45 -6.01 -8.07
CA LEU A 67 17.22 -6.30 -7.35
C LEU A 67 16.00 -5.80 -8.14
N LYS A 68 15.04 -6.71 -8.36
CA LYS A 68 13.72 -6.41 -8.90
C LYS A 68 12.69 -7.05 -8.00
N TYR A 69 11.74 -6.27 -7.53
CA TYR A 69 10.65 -6.74 -6.72
C TYR A 69 9.34 -6.07 -7.14
N ARG A 70 8.22 -6.67 -6.72
CA ARG A 70 6.90 -6.09 -6.90
C ARG A 70 6.23 -6.04 -5.55
N ALA A 71 6.01 -4.83 -5.05
CA ALA A 71 5.30 -4.63 -3.80
C ALA A 71 3.83 -5.04 -3.93
N ALA A 72 3.21 -5.36 -2.80
CA ALA A 72 1.78 -5.62 -2.78
C ALA A 72 1.01 -4.29 -2.83
N HIS A 73 -0.12 -4.24 -3.53
CA HIS A 73 -0.99 -3.05 -3.54
C HIS A 73 -1.99 -3.07 -2.37
N ARG A 74 -2.40 -4.27 -1.93
CA ARG A 74 -3.37 -4.52 -0.84
C ARG A 74 -4.69 -3.73 -0.95
N LEU A 75 -5.23 -3.62 -2.18
CA LEU A 75 -6.40 -2.79 -2.48
C LEU A 75 -7.67 -3.17 -1.70
N HIS A 76 -7.87 -4.46 -1.38
CA HIS A 76 -9.01 -4.88 -0.56
C HIS A 76 -8.96 -4.25 0.84
N LEU A 77 -7.81 -4.36 1.51
CA LEU A 77 -7.57 -3.77 2.82
C LEU A 77 -7.69 -2.24 2.77
N ARG A 78 -7.04 -1.61 1.79
CA ARG A 78 -7.07 -0.16 1.62
C ARG A 78 -8.49 0.37 1.40
N ASN A 79 -9.30 -0.32 0.60
CA ASN A 79 -10.69 0.09 0.41
C ASN A 79 -11.48 0.01 1.72
N ILE A 80 -11.33 -1.07 2.50
CA ILE A 80 -12.00 -1.21 3.80
C ILE A 80 -11.61 -0.08 4.77
N LEU A 81 -10.32 0.23 4.87
CA LEU A 81 -9.79 1.13 5.90
C LEU A 81 -9.88 2.62 5.51
N PHE A 82 -9.63 2.95 4.25
CA PHE A 82 -9.37 4.33 3.82
C PHE A 82 -10.29 4.84 2.70
N ASN A 83 -11.00 3.96 2.00
CA ASN A 83 -11.95 4.32 0.93
C ASN A 83 -13.35 3.73 1.18
N ASN A 84 -13.83 3.90 2.41
CA ASN A 84 -15.12 3.39 2.88
C ASN A 84 -15.84 4.45 3.74
N PRO A 85 -16.32 5.55 3.13
CA PRO A 85 -16.92 6.67 3.87
C PRO A 85 -18.26 6.30 4.53
N HIS A 86 -18.91 5.24 4.08
CA HIS A 86 -20.27 4.88 4.47
C HIS A 86 -20.36 3.91 5.65
N LEU A 87 -19.23 3.41 6.16
CA LEU A 87 -19.23 2.36 7.19
C LEU A 87 -20.02 2.77 8.43
N ALA A 88 -19.75 3.97 8.96
CA ALA A 88 -20.44 4.52 10.13
C ALA A 88 -21.91 4.85 9.86
N GLU A 89 -22.23 5.35 8.66
CA GLU A 89 -23.61 5.63 8.24
C GLU A 89 -24.44 4.35 8.23
N ILE A 90 -23.93 3.26 7.66
CA ILE A 90 -24.61 1.96 7.61
C ILE A 90 -24.84 1.41 9.01
N GLN A 91 -23.83 1.51 9.89
CA GLN A 91 -23.93 1.08 11.28
C GLN A 91 -25.10 1.75 12.02
N LEU A 92 -25.31 3.05 11.78
CA LEU A 92 -26.35 3.85 12.44
C LEU A 92 -27.74 3.71 11.80
N THR A 93 -27.82 3.55 10.48
CA THR A 93 -29.08 3.66 9.73
C THR A 93 -29.76 2.33 9.45
N CYS A 94 -29.00 1.23 9.36
CA CYS A 94 -29.56 -0.08 9.06
C CYS A 94 -30.05 -0.80 10.33
N PRO A 95 -31.27 -1.38 10.32
CA PRO A 95 -31.98 -1.78 11.53
C PRO A 95 -31.47 -3.08 12.19
N ASN A 96 -30.83 -3.96 11.43
CA ASN A 96 -30.32 -5.23 11.95
C ASN A 96 -29.00 -5.60 11.25
N ASP A 97 -28.32 -6.60 11.82
CA ASP A 97 -26.99 -7.02 11.39
C ASP A 97 -26.93 -7.49 9.93
N SER A 98 -27.89 -8.33 9.49
CA SER A 98 -27.91 -8.81 8.10
C SER A 98 -28.08 -7.66 7.13
N ASN A 99 -28.97 -6.71 7.42
CA ASN A 99 -29.19 -5.53 6.57
C ASN A 99 -27.92 -4.67 6.46
N ARG A 100 -27.16 -4.51 7.57
CA ARG A 100 -25.88 -3.78 7.56
C ARG A 100 -24.86 -4.45 6.65
N TRP A 101 -24.68 -5.77 6.79
CA TRP A 101 -23.80 -6.55 5.92
C TRP A 101 -24.20 -6.46 4.45
N ASP A 102 -25.49 -6.66 4.14
CA ASP A 102 -25.98 -6.71 2.77
C ASP A 102 -25.83 -5.35 2.08
N GLU A 103 -26.12 -4.25 2.78
CA GLU A 103 -25.93 -2.89 2.27
C GLU A 103 -24.44 -2.55 2.10
N TRP A 104 -23.60 -2.87 3.08
CA TRP A 104 -22.16 -2.62 2.97
C TRP A 104 -21.53 -3.42 1.82
N LEU A 105 -21.83 -4.72 1.71
CA LEU A 105 -21.34 -5.57 0.62
C LEU A 105 -21.80 -5.07 -0.74
N LYS A 106 -23.05 -4.58 -0.84
CA LYS A 106 -23.56 -3.96 -2.06
C LYS A 106 -22.75 -2.74 -2.48
N ARG A 107 -22.40 -1.84 -1.55
CA ARG A 107 -21.56 -0.67 -1.84
C ARG A 107 -20.12 -1.07 -2.19
N MET A 108 -19.56 -2.07 -1.52
CA MET A 108 -18.20 -2.53 -1.76
C MET A 108 -18.00 -3.27 -3.09
N LYS A 109 -19.07 -3.65 -3.80
CA LYS A 109 -18.96 -4.19 -5.17
C LYS A 109 -18.30 -3.23 -6.14
N SER A 110 -18.41 -1.92 -5.90
CA SER A 110 -17.76 -0.87 -6.70
C SER A 110 -16.47 -0.34 -6.06
N ALA A 111 -15.77 -1.16 -5.26
CA ALA A 111 -14.51 -0.77 -4.66
C ALA A 111 -13.46 -0.38 -5.72
N THR A 112 -12.82 0.77 -5.52
CA THR A 112 -11.89 1.36 -6.49
C THR A 112 -10.65 0.48 -6.68
N GLY A 113 -10.24 0.30 -7.94
CA GLY A 113 -9.02 -0.44 -8.30
C GLY A 113 -9.15 -1.97 -8.28
N ILE A 114 -10.35 -2.52 -8.07
CA ILE A 114 -10.57 -3.98 -8.02
C ILE A 114 -11.65 -4.37 -9.02
N ALA A 115 -11.28 -5.10 -10.09
CA ALA A 115 -12.20 -5.48 -11.17
C ALA A 115 -13.37 -6.37 -10.68
N HIS A 116 -13.09 -7.30 -9.77
CA HIS A 116 -14.07 -8.24 -9.22
C HIS A 116 -13.97 -8.29 -7.70
N ALA A 117 -14.33 -7.19 -7.03
CA ALA A 117 -14.15 -7.06 -5.60
C ALA A 117 -14.96 -8.11 -4.81
N GLN A 118 -14.28 -8.86 -3.94
CA GLN A 118 -14.88 -9.91 -3.11
C GLN A 118 -14.68 -9.58 -1.63
N PHE A 119 -15.78 -9.29 -0.92
CA PHE A 119 -15.75 -8.97 0.51
C PHE A 119 -16.68 -9.86 1.35
N ALA A 120 -17.43 -10.76 0.72
CA ALA A 120 -18.42 -11.60 1.39
C ALA A 120 -17.84 -12.49 2.50
N TYR A 121 -16.56 -12.86 2.38
CA TYR A 121 -15.86 -13.66 3.39
C TYR A 121 -15.82 -12.99 4.77
N LEU A 122 -15.83 -11.64 4.83
CA LEU A 122 -15.76 -10.91 6.09
C LEU A 122 -17.00 -11.17 6.96
N LYS A 123 -18.18 -11.37 6.37
CA LYS A 123 -19.42 -11.67 7.12
C LYS A 123 -19.28 -12.92 8.00
N ASN A 124 -18.43 -13.87 7.59
CA ASN A 124 -18.20 -15.12 8.34
C ASN A 124 -17.00 -15.04 9.29
N HIS A 125 -16.22 -13.95 9.25
CA HIS A 125 -15.02 -13.75 10.09
C HIS A 125 -15.27 -12.86 11.31
N PHE A 126 -16.42 -12.18 11.36
CA PHE A 126 -16.84 -11.35 12.48
C PHE A 126 -18.16 -11.86 13.04
N HIS A 127 -18.38 -11.75 14.36
CA HIS A 127 -19.65 -12.18 14.96
C HIS A 127 -20.79 -11.23 14.62
N SER A 128 -20.48 -9.96 14.40
CA SER A 128 -21.42 -8.91 14.05
C SER A 128 -20.78 -7.87 13.12
N PHE A 129 -21.60 -7.05 12.47
CA PHE A 129 -21.16 -5.88 11.74
C PHE A 129 -20.54 -4.82 12.66
N ASP A 130 -20.99 -4.74 13.92
CA ASP A 130 -20.43 -3.83 14.91
C ASP A 130 -18.99 -4.24 15.27
N ASP A 131 -18.72 -5.54 15.47
CA ASP A 131 -17.35 -6.07 15.67
C ASP A 131 -16.45 -5.71 14.49
N PHE A 132 -16.96 -5.82 13.26
CA PHE A 132 -16.23 -5.41 12.06
C PHE A 132 -15.90 -3.92 12.08
N CYS A 133 -16.87 -3.05 12.39
CA CYS A 133 -16.67 -1.60 12.51
C CYS A 133 -15.66 -1.23 13.60
N GLU A 134 -15.69 -1.91 14.74
CA GLU A 134 -14.76 -1.71 15.85
C GLU A 134 -13.33 -2.06 15.44
N ILE A 135 -13.12 -3.22 14.81
CA ILE A 135 -11.80 -3.65 14.34
C ILE A 135 -11.27 -2.72 13.24
N VAL A 136 -12.13 -2.28 12.30
CA VAL A 136 -11.73 -1.28 11.31
C VAL A 136 -11.29 0.02 11.98
N SER A 137 -12.03 0.48 12.99
CA SER A 137 -11.71 1.70 13.74
C SER A 137 -10.40 1.57 14.51
N LEU A 138 -10.16 0.41 15.14
CA LEU A 138 -8.92 0.10 15.85
C LEU A 138 -7.72 0.14 14.89
N ILE A 139 -7.78 -0.55 13.75
CA ILE A 139 -6.68 -0.56 12.78
C ILE A 139 -6.42 0.86 12.26
N ARG A 140 -7.48 1.61 11.94
CA ARG A 140 -7.36 3.02 11.53
C ARG A 140 -6.70 3.88 12.61
N SER A 141 -6.99 3.68 13.89
CA SER A 141 -6.37 4.47 14.98
C SER A 141 -4.84 4.34 15.04
N THR A 142 -4.32 3.21 14.56
CA THR A 142 -2.88 2.89 14.56
C THR A 142 -2.21 3.16 13.21
N SER A 143 -2.97 3.60 12.21
CA SER A 143 -2.48 3.83 10.87
C SER A 143 -1.81 5.21 10.76
N PHE A 144 -0.82 5.31 9.87
CA PHE A 144 -0.13 6.56 9.56
C PHE A 144 -1.04 7.48 8.74
N GLU A 145 -0.95 8.78 9.00
CA GLU A 145 -1.58 9.83 8.16
C GLU A 145 -3.11 9.73 8.04
N VAL A 146 -3.80 9.09 8.99
CA VAL A 146 -5.26 8.83 8.92
C VAL A 146 -6.08 10.11 8.84
N ASN A 147 -5.68 11.12 9.63
CA ASN A 147 -6.34 12.42 9.69
C ASN A 147 -5.78 13.44 8.69
N SER A 148 -4.85 13.03 7.82
CA SER A 148 -4.34 13.89 6.76
C SER A 148 -5.30 13.92 5.57
N ASN A 149 -5.18 14.97 4.76
CA ASN A 149 -5.82 15.08 3.44
C ASN A 149 -5.11 14.25 2.36
N LYS A 150 -4.17 13.36 2.73
CA LYS A 150 -3.54 12.45 1.76
C LYS A 150 -4.58 11.53 1.15
N ARG A 151 -4.35 11.18 -0.12
CA ARG A 151 -5.15 10.20 -0.86
C ARG A 151 -5.20 8.87 -0.12
N TRP A 152 -6.31 8.14 -0.24
CA TRP A 152 -6.52 6.85 0.43
C TRP A 152 -5.47 5.78 0.04
N THR A 153 -4.87 5.92 -1.15
CA THR A 153 -3.76 5.11 -1.66
C THR A 153 -2.39 5.45 -1.05
N SER A 154 -2.27 6.55 -0.31
CA SER A 154 -1.04 6.94 0.41
C SER A 154 -1.14 6.83 1.93
N LYS A 155 -2.18 6.15 2.42
CA LYS A 155 -2.35 5.84 3.84
C LYS A 155 -1.86 4.43 4.13
N PHE A 156 -1.15 4.28 5.24
CA PHE A 156 -0.49 3.03 5.63
C PHE A 156 -0.96 2.58 7.00
N VAL A 157 -1.18 1.28 7.18
CA VAL A 157 -1.38 0.68 8.50
C VAL A 157 -0.03 0.54 9.20
N PHE A 158 -0.07 0.43 10.52
CA PHE A 158 1.11 0.00 11.26
C PHE A 158 1.56 -1.40 10.78
N PRO A 159 2.87 -1.65 10.58
CA PRO A 159 3.36 -2.91 10.00
C PRO A 159 3.35 -4.05 11.04
N TYR A 160 2.16 -4.53 11.42
CA TYR A 160 1.99 -5.65 12.36
C TYR A 160 2.57 -6.97 11.83
N GLY A 161 2.71 -7.10 10.52
CA GLY A 161 3.26 -8.27 9.85
C GLY A 161 3.30 -8.11 8.34
N ARG A 162 3.66 -9.18 7.62
CA ARG A 162 3.86 -9.17 6.16
C ARG A 162 2.63 -8.72 5.37
N ASP A 163 1.43 -9.02 5.87
CA ASP A 163 0.18 -8.61 5.20
C ASP A 163 -0.15 -7.12 5.33
N CYS A 164 0.58 -6.41 6.20
CA CYS A 164 0.52 -4.96 6.35
C CYS A 164 1.53 -4.24 5.44
N LEU A 165 2.36 -4.97 4.70
CA LEU A 165 3.36 -4.40 3.80
C LEU A 165 2.77 -4.20 2.40
N TYR A 166 2.89 -2.97 1.92
CA TYR A 166 2.46 -2.54 0.60
C TYR A 166 3.16 -1.24 0.19
N GLU A 167 3.14 -0.90 -1.10
CA GLU A 167 3.69 0.34 -1.66
C GLU A 167 2.66 1.47 -1.71
N ASP A 168 3.12 2.72 -1.81
CA ASP A 168 2.27 3.86 -2.17
C ASP A 168 1.76 3.73 -3.62
N LEU A 169 0.54 4.20 -3.88
CA LEU A 169 -0.07 4.14 -5.22
C LEU A 169 -0.61 5.50 -5.64
N ASP A 170 -0.78 5.69 -6.95
CA ASP A 170 -1.36 6.89 -7.53
C ASP A 170 -2.88 7.01 -7.23
N ASN A 171 -3.53 8.02 -7.83
CA ASN A 171 -4.97 8.24 -7.68
C ASN A 171 -5.83 7.14 -8.35
N ASN A 172 -5.26 6.37 -9.27
CA ASN A 172 -5.91 5.28 -9.99
C ASN A 172 -5.60 3.91 -9.37
N ALA A 173 -4.95 3.88 -8.20
CA ALA A 173 -4.50 2.66 -7.53
C ALA A 173 -3.48 1.84 -8.36
N ALA A 174 -2.65 2.54 -9.15
CA ALA A 174 -1.53 2.00 -9.91
C ALA A 174 -0.19 2.34 -9.24
N THR A 175 0.83 1.53 -9.52
CA THR A 175 2.20 1.78 -9.02
C THR A 175 2.75 3.09 -9.60
N ASN A 176 3.41 3.86 -8.74
CA ASN A 176 4.17 5.05 -9.14
C ASN A 176 5.53 4.67 -9.72
N ASP A 177 6.05 3.49 -9.36
CA ASP A 177 7.36 3.02 -9.75
C ASP A 177 7.28 2.29 -11.11
N ARG A 178 7.93 2.89 -12.12
CA ARG A 178 8.12 2.32 -13.46
C ARG A 178 9.50 2.68 -13.96
#